data_AF-V9LI46-F1
#
_entry.id   AF-V9LI46-F1
#
_cell.length_a   1.000
_cell.length_b   1.000
_cell.length_c   1.000
_cell.angle_alpha   90.00
_cell.angle_beta   90.00
_cell.angle_gamma   90.00
#
_symmetry.space_group_name_H-M   'P 1'
#
loop_
_entity.id
_entity.type
_entity.pdbx_description
1 polymer ?
#
loop_
_entity_poly.entity_id
_entity_poly.type
_entity_poly.pdbx_seq_one_letter_code
_entity_poly.pdbx_strand_id
1 'polypeptide(L)'
;PKEEYEEIQELTRITASTAAVPDYLFEIIYCDQMNAKFEETKGDQGVIYAFHGSRLENFYSIVHSGLQCHLNKTSLFGEGTYLTSDLSLALLYSPHGNGWHQSLLGPLLSCVAVCEIIDHPDVKCQVKGKDAGGIDRRRARVKNSEGGDVPQKYFVVTNNQLLRVKYLLIYSEKLHRI
;
A
#
# COMPACT_ATOMS: atom_id res chain seq x y z
N PRO A 1 -15.24 -12.16 0.06
CA PRO A 1 -13.98 -12.17 -0.70
C PRO A 1 -14.04 -11.50 -2.07
N LYS A 2 -14.94 -11.93 -2.99
CA LYS A 2 -15.01 -11.34 -4.33
C LYS A 2 -15.57 -9.92 -4.33
N GLU A 3 -16.66 -9.70 -3.61
CA GLU A 3 -17.29 -8.37 -3.45
C GLU A 3 -16.34 -7.37 -2.76
N GLU A 4 -15.68 -7.76 -1.67
CA GLU A 4 -14.68 -6.91 -0.98
C GLU A 4 -13.46 -6.61 -1.86
N TYR A 5 -13.05 -7.54 -2.73
CA TYR A 5 -11.97 -7.29 -3.67
C TYR A 5 -12.39 -6.33 -4.78
N GLU A 6 -13.64 -6.43 -5.26
CA GLU A 6 -14.24 -5.46 -6.19
C GLU A 6 -14.29 -4.06 -5.55
N GLU A 7 -14.66 -3.95 -4.27
CA GLU A 7 -14.60 -2.69 -3.51
C GLU A 7 -13.16 -2.14 -3.42
N ILE A 8 -12.17 -2.97 -3.12
CA ILE A 8 -10.76 -2.55 -3.12
C ILE A 8 -10.33 -2.06 -4.49
N GLN A 9 -10.76 -2.72 -5.57
CA GLN A 9 -10.48 -2.28 -6.95
C GLN A 9 -11.08 -0.91 -7.23
N GLU A 10 -12.31 -0.64 -6.79
CA GLU A 10 -12.95 0.67 -6.91
C GLU A 10 -12.22 1.75 -6.10
N LEU A 11 -11.92 1.46 -4.83
CA LEU A 11 -11.23 2.38 -3.91
C LEU A 11 -9.84 2.77 -4.39
N THR A 12 -9.11 1.82 -4.98
CA THR A 12 -7.75 2.02 -5.50
C THR A 12 -7.75 2.50 -6.96
N ARG A 13 -8.93 2.59 -7.58
CA ARG A 13 -9.13 2.95 -9.00
C ARG A 13 -8.34 2.04 -9.95
N ILE A 14 -8.19 0.77 -9.59
CA ILE A 14 -7.61 -0.24 -10.50
C ILE A 14 -8.59 -0.42 -11.65
N THR A 15 -8.15 -0.12 -12.86
CA THR A 15 -8.82 -0.61 -14.07
C THR A 15 -8.59 -2.11 -14.18
N ALA A 16 -9.66 -2.91 -14.05
CA ALA A 16 -9.72 -4.36 -13.80
C ALA A 16 -9.04 -5.32 -14.80
N SER A 17 -8.01 -4.92 -15.56
CA SER A 17 -7.63 -5.63 -16.77
C SER A 17 -6.28 -6.38 -16.78
N THR A 18 -5.38 -6.28 -15.80
CA THR A 18 -4.07 -6.99 -15.89
C THR A 18 -3.45 -7.54 -14.61
N ALA A 19 -3.91 -7.16 -13.42
CA ALA A 19 -3.28 -7.62 -12.18
C ALA A 19 -3.81 -9.00 -11.74
N ALA A 20 -2.94 -9.82 -11.15
CA ALA A 20 -3.33 -11.11 -10.58
C ALA A 20 -4.37 -10.92 -9.47
N VAL A 21 -5.39 -11.78 -9.44
CA VAL A 21 -6.39 -11.82 -8.36
C VAL A 21 -5.76 -12.56 -7.17
N PRO A 22 -5.85 -12.03 -5.93
CA PRO A 22 -5.33 -12.72 -4.76
C PRO A 22 -6.12 -13.98 -4.45
N ASP A 23 -5.45 -15.02 -3.95
CA ASP A 23 -6.10 -16.25 -3.49
C ASP A 23 -6.82 -16.02 -2.15
N TYR A 24 -6.29 -15.12 -1.31
CA TYR A 24 -6.91 -14.73 -0.04
C TYR A 24 -6.86 -13.23 0.20
N LEU A 25 -7.91 -12.72 0.85
CA LEU A 25 -8.05 -11.32 1.27
C LEU A 25 -8.32 -11.30 2.77
N PHE A 26 -7.58 -10.47 3.50
CA PHE A 26 -7.79 -10.23 4.93
C PHE A 26 -7.95 -8.74 5.21
N GLU A 27 -8.88 -8.37 6.08
CA GLU A 27 -9.02 -7.02 6.63
C GLU A 27 -8.36 -6.94 8.01
N ILE A 28 -7.69 -5.82 8.27
CA ILE A 28 -7.16 -5.48 9.59
C ILE A 28 -8.20 -4.65 10.34
N ILE A 29 -8.68 -5.22 11.44
CA ILE A 29 -9.58 -4.55 12.38
C ILE A 29 -8.77 -3.99 13.54
N TYR A 30 -8.70 -2.66 13.61
CA TYR A 30 -8.04 -1.95 14.70
C TYR A 30 -8.99 -1.79 15.89
N CYS A 31 -8.44 -1.75 17.11
CA CYS A 31 -9.22 -1.45 18.31
C CYS A 31 -9.70 0.01 18.30
N ASP A 32 -10.74 0.30 19.09
CA ASP A 32 -11.39 1.62 19.14
C ASP A 32 -10.42 2.76 19.42
N GLN A 33 -9.43 2.54 20.30
CA GLN A 33 -8.41 3.54 20.60
C GLN A 33 -7.57 3.91 19.37
N MET A 34 -7.16 2.92 18.57
CA MET A 34 -6.38 3.15 17.36
C MET A 34 -7.24 3.75 16.24
N ASN A 35 -8.51 3.34 16.14
CA ASN A 35 -9.47 3.94 15.21
C ASN A 35 -9.70 5.43 15.55
N ALA A 36 -10.00 5.75 16.81
CA ALA A 36 -10.24 7.11 17.26
C ALA A 36 -9.04 8.02 16.96
N LYS A 37 -7.81 7.54 17.20
CA LYS A 37 -6.59 8.28 16.89
C LYS A 37 -6.44 8.55 15.38
N PHE A 38 -6.77 7.58 14.54
CA PHE A 38 -6.69 7.74 13.09
C PHE A 38 -7.74 8.74 12.58
N GLU A 39 -8.99 8.65 13.06
CA GLU A 39 -10.06 9.59 12.71
C GLU A 39 -9.77 11.01 13.23
N GLU A 40 -9.20 11.15 14.42
CA GLU A 40 -8.74 12.44 14.95
C GLU A 40 -7.66 13.06 14.05
N THR A 41 -6.69 12.25 13.62
CA THR A 41 -5.62 12.69 12.71
C THR A 41 -6.17 13.08 11.33
N LYS A 42 -7.20 12.36 10.86
CA LYS A 42 -7.85 12.61 9.58
C LYS A 42 -8.68 13.89 9.58
N GLY A 43 -9.43 14.17 10.64
CA GLY A 43 -10.36 15.29 10.70
C GLY A 43 -11.31 15.29 9.49
N ASP A 44 -11.41 16.44 8.79
CA ASP A 44 -12.27 16.59 7.61
C ASP A 44 -11.61 16.13 6.29
N GLN A 45 -10.40 15.58 6.35
CA GLN A 45 -9.67 15.14 5.15
C GLN A 45 -10.23 13.85 4.57
N GLY A 46 -10.15 13.71 3.25
CA GLY A 46 -10.46 12.47 2.55
C GLY A 46 -9.40 11.38 2.79
N VAL A 47 -9.71 10.16 2.34
CA VAL A 47 -8.75 9.05 2.32
C VAL A 47 -8.44 8.60 0.89
N ILE A 48 -7.24 8.09 0.69
CA ILE A 48 -6.73 7.50 -0.54
C ILE A 48 -6.27 6.08 -0.22
N TYR A 49 -6.59 5.13 -1.09
CA TYR A 49 -6.09 3.76 -0.97
C TYR A 49 -4.95 3.51 -1.95
N ALA A 50 -3.88 2.87 -1.48
CA ALA A 50 -2.74 2.49 -2.30
C ALA A 50 -2.07 1.21 -1.78
N PHE A 51 -1.28 0.56 -2.63
CA PHE A 51 -0.59 -0.69 -2.36
C PHE A 51 0.83 -0.47 -1.84
N HIS A 52 1.25 -1.34 -0.94
CA HIS A 52 2.64 -1.50 -0.51
C HIS A 52 3.09 -2.94 -0.76
N GLY A 53 4.09 -3.11 -1.61
CA GLY A 53 4.75 -4.40 -1.79
C GLY A 53 5.93 -4.54 -0.82
N SER A 54 6.09 -5.73 -0.25
CA SER A 54 7.23 -6.05 0.62
C SER A 54 7.51 -7.56 0.61
N ARG A 55 8.70 -7.94 1.07
CA ARG A 55 9.03 -9.35 1.30
C ARG A 55 8.17 -9.93 2.43
N LEU A 56 7.78 -11.20 2.30
CA LEU A 56 6.84 -11.86 3.21
C LEU A 56 7.25 -11.75 4.69
N GLU A 57 8.53 -11.91 5.00
CA GLU A 57 9.07 -11.85 6.37
C GLU A 57 8.85 -10.50 7.07
N ASN A 58 8.62 -9.42 6.33
CA ASN A 58 8.37 -8.10 6.89
C ASN A 58 6.94 -7.95 7.42
N PHE A 59 5.99 -8.77 6.95
CA PHE A 59 4.57 -8.55 7.22
C PHE A 59 4.18 -8.77 8.68
N TYR A 60 4.91 -9.61 9.42
CA TYR A 60 4.72 -9.71 10.87
C TYR A 60 4.93 -8.35 11.55
N SER A 61 6.03 -7.67 11.24
CA SER A 61 6.34 -6.35 11.79
C SER A 61 5.36 -5.29 11.27
N ILE A 62 5.06 -5.30 9.98
CA ILE A 62 4.13 -4.34 9.34
C ILE A 62 2.74 -4.38 10.00
N VAL A 63 2.21 -5.56 10.28
CA VAL A 63 0.89 -5.70 10.91
C VAL A 63 0.88 -5.17 12.35
N HIS A 64 1.91 -5.46 13.14
CA HIS A 64 1.93 -5.12 14.56
C HIS A 64 2.46 -3.71 14.85
N SER A 65 3.35 -3.21 14.01
CA SER A 65 4.07 -1.95 14.21
C SER A 65 3.75 -0.90 13.15
N GLY A 66 2.98 -1.25 12.11
CA GLY A 66 2.75 -0.38 10.96
C GLY A 66 3.97 -0.26 10.04
N LEU A 67 3.82 0.51 8.97
CA LEU A 67 4.91 0.83 8.04
C LEU A 67 5.81 1.92 8.65
N GLN A 68 7.07 1.56 8.90
CA GLN A 68 8.04 2.44 9.55
C GLN A 68 8.83 3.23 8.50
N CYS A 69 8.48 4.50 8.27
CA CYS A 69 9.11 5.35 7.25
C CYS A 69 10.65 5.35 7.31
N HIS A 70 11.24 5.36 8.51
CA HIS A 70 12.69 5.45 8.72
C HIS A 70 13.47 4.15 8.47
N LEU A 71 12.78 3.01 8.28
CA LEU A 71 13.41 1.74 7.92
C LEU A 71 13.54 1.58 6.39
N ASN A 72 12.87 2.42 5.60
CA ASN A 72 12.93 2.44 4.15
C ASN A 72 14.04 3.38 3.65
N LYS A 73 15.28 3.12 4.08
CA LYS A 73 16.43 4.06 3.95
C LYS A 73 16.98 4.26 2.53
N THR A 74 16.56 3.45 1.57
CA THR A 74 17.06 3.52 0.19
C THR A 74 15.90 3.80 -0.74
N SER A 75 15.73 5.06 -1.12
CA SER A 75 14.89 5.35 -2.27
C SER A 75 15.33 6.60 -3.01
N LEU A 76 15.30 6.46 -4.33
CA LEU A 76 15.62 7.46 -5.35
C LEU A 76 14.87 8.78 -5.15
N PHE A 77 13.69 8.75 -4.50
CA PHE A 77 12.84 9.92 -4.32
C PHE A 77 12.81 10.47 -2.89
N GLY A 78 13.72 10.05 -2.00
CA GLY A 78 13.82 10.53 -0.62
C GLY A 78 13.30 9.55 0.44
N GLU A 79 13.37 9.94 1.70
CA GLU A 79 12.93 9.10 2.83
C GLU A 79 11.41 9.05 2.94
N GLY A 80 10.85 7.86 3.22
CA GLY A 80 9.42 7.67 3.44
C GLY A 80 8.93 6.27 3.11
N THR A 81 7.66 6.04 3.35
CA THR A 81 6.95 4.82 2.93
C THR A 81 6.46 4.98 1.50
N TYR A 82 6.92 4.09 0.62
CA TYR A 82 6.56 4.06 -0.80
C TYR A 82 5.32 3.21 -1.01
N LEU A 83 4.34 3.82 -1.65
CA LEU A 83 3.05 3.21 -1.98
C LEU A 83 2.76 3.45 -3.46
N THR A 84 1.88 2.65 -4.05
CA THR A 84 1.48 2.82 -5.46
C THR A 84 0.00 2.55 -5.67
N SER A 85 -0.63 3.25 -6.61
CA SER A 85 -2.00 2.93 -7.06
C SER A 85 -2.05 1.73 -8.01
N ASP A 86 -0.90 1.17 -8.41
CA ASP A 86 -0.81 0.06 -9.36
C ASP A 86 -0.42 -1.24 -8.67
N LEU A 87 -1.36 -2.18 -8.55
CA LEU A 87 -1.12 -3.48 -7.92
C LEU A 87 -0.01 -4.27 -8.63
N SER A 88 0.10 -4.19 -9.96
CA SER A 88 1.12 -4.91 -10.72
C SER A 88 2.52 -4.45 -10.32
N LEU A 89 2.66 -3.15 -10.02
CA LEU A 89 3.91 -2.57 -9.55
C LEU A 89 4.23 -2.99 -8.12
N ALA A 90 3.23 -3.00 -7.22
CA ALA A 90 3.41 -3.50 -5.86
C ALA A 90 3.84 -4.97 -5.83
N LEU A 91 3.29 -5.81 -6.72
CA LEU A 91 3.65 -7.22 -6.86
C LEU A 91 5.14 -7.44 -7.22
N LEU A 92 5.78 -6.52 -7.96
CA LEU A 92 7.22 -6.60 -8.24
C LEU A 92 8.09 -6.51 -6.97
N TYR A 93 7.56 -5.87 -5.92
CA TYR A 93 8.21 -5.74 -4.60
C TYR A 93 7.75 -6.80 -3.59
N SER A 94 6.85 -7.69 -4.00
CA SER A 94 6.30 -8.77 -3.18
C SER A 94 6.65 -10.14 -3.76
N PRO A 95 7.94 -10.55 -3.75
CA PRO A 95 8.31 -11.89 -4.17
C PRO A 95 7.68 -12.93 -3.25
N HIS A 96 7.48 -14.14 -3.78
CA HIS A 96 7.10 -15.29 -2.97
C HIS A 96 8.19 -15.59 -1.93
N GLY A 97 7.77 -15.80 -0.69
CA GLY A 97 8.62 -16.16 0.43
C GLY A 97 8.11 -17.42 1.15
N ASN A 98 9.00 -18.06 1.90
CA ASN A 98 8.64 -19.23 2.71
C ASN A 98 7.75 -18.80 3.88
N GLY A 99 6.51 -19.32 3.89
CA GLY A 99 5.58 -19.22 5.00
C GLY A 99 5.71 -20.42 5.94
N TRP A 100 4.60 -20.74 6.61
CA TRP A 100 4.52 -21.93 7.45
C TRP A 100 4.18 -23.17 6.61
N HIS A 101 5.01 -24.21 6.71
CA HIS A 101 4.88 -25.43 5.89
C HIS A 101 3.55 -26.17 6.04
N GLN A 102 2.88 -26.02 7.19
CA GLN A 102 1.58 -26.65 7.47
C GLN A 102 0.42 -25.64 7.37
N SER A 103 0.66 -24.46 6.81
CA SER A 103 -0.37 -23.44 6.59
C SER A 103 -1.44 -23.94 5.63
N LEU A 104 -2.70 -23.66 5.97
CA LEU A 104 -3.84 -23.84 5.05
C LEU A 104 -3.73 -22.95 3.80
N LEU A 105 -2.96 -21.87 3.87
CA LEU A 105 -2.73 -20.95 2.76
C LEU A 105 -1.66 -21.45 1.78
N GLY A 106 -0.95 -22.54 2.11
CA GLY A 106 0.21 -23.02 1.38
C GLY A 106 1.55 -22.57 1.98
N PRO A 107 2.65 -23.26 1.63
CA PRO A 107 3.97 -23.02 2.23
C PRO A 107 4.73 -21.85 1.60
N LEU A 108 4.34 -21.39 0.41
CA LEU A 108 5.01 -20.33 -0.32
C LEU A 108 4.01 -19.23 -0.67
N LEU A 109 4.21 -18.04 -0.11
CA LEU A 109 3.24 -16.94 -0.15
C LEU A 109 3.91 -15.64 -0.64
N SER A 110 3.17 -14.87 -1.43
CA SER A 110 3.41 -13.45 -1.66
C SER A 110 2.32 -12.63 -0.96
N CYS A 111 2.67 -11.44 -0.47
CA CYS A 111 1.75 -10.57 0.26
C CYS A 111 1.90 -9.12 -0.18
N VAL A 112 0.78 -8.43 -0.38
CA VAL A 112 0.70 -7.00 -0.66
C VAL A 112 -0.22 -6.35 0.38
N ALA A 113 0.23 -5.26 1.00
CA ALA A 113 -0.62 -4.46 1.88
C ALA A 113 -1.41 -3.43 1.09
N VAL A 114 -2.70 -3.27 1.41
CA VAL A 114 -3.52 -2.13 0.99
C VAL A 114 -3.56 -1.15 2.14
N CYS A 115 -3.07 0.06 1.92
CA CYS A 115 -2.98 1.10 2.91
C CYS A 115 -4.08 2.14 2.72
N GLU A 116 -4.70 2.53 3.81
CA GLU A 116 -5.57 3.70 3.89
C GLU A 116 -4.71 4.90 4.29
N ILE A 117 -4.71 5.94 3.45
CA ILE A 117 -3.84 7.12 3.58
C ILE A 117 -4.72 8.35 3.72
N ILE A 118 -4.44 9.20 4.70
CA ILE A 118 -5.10 10.50 4.85
C ILE A 118 -4.59 11.43 3.73
N ASP A 119 -5.49 12.08 2.98
CA ASP A 119 -5.15 13.02 1.90
C ASP A 119 -4.60 14.35 2.47
N HIS A 120 -3.37 14.28 2.96
CA HIS A 120 -2.69 15.36 3.67
C HIS A 120 -1.56 15.97 2.80
N PRO A 121 -1.20 17.27 2.97
CA PRO A 121 -0.09 17.90 2.25
C PRO A 121 1.29 17.22 2.38
N ASP A 122 1.48 16.42 3.43
CA ASP A 122 2.71 15.64 3.66
C ASP A 122 2.79 14.35 2.84
N VAL A 123 1.70 13.92 2.22
CA VAL A 123 1.69 12.83 1.25
C VAL A 123 2.17 13.35 -0.09
N LYS A 124 3.35 12.91 -0.54
CA LYS A 124 3.94 13.34 -1.81
C LYS A 124 3.45 12.45 -2.94
N CYS A 125 2.83 13.06 -3.93
CA CYS A 125 2.21 12.38 -5.06
C CYS A 125 1.99 13.36 -6.21
N GLN A 126 1.84 12.81 -7.42
CA GLN A 126 1.41 13.56 -8.60
C GLN A 126 -0.01 13.10 -8.97
N VAL A 127 -1.01 13.69 -8.32
CA VAL A 127 -2.42 13.39 -8.62
C VAL A 127 -2.86 14.23 -9.82
N LYS A 128 -3.72 13.67 -10.68
CA LYS A 128 -4.46 14.48 -11.66
C LYS A 128 -5.35 15.47 -10.90
N GLY A 129 -5.23 16.77 -11.20
CA GLY A 129 -6.02 17.80 -10.55
C GLY A 129 -7.52 17.59 -10.78
N LYS A 130 -8.35 17.88 -9.77
CA LYS A 130 -9.82 17.74 -9.87
C LYS A 130 -10.46 18.79 -10.80
N ASP A 131 -9.83 19.95 -11.00
CA ASP A 131 -10.51 21.11 -11.64
C ASP A 131 -9.85 21.64 -12.92
N ALA A 132 -8.76 21.03 -13.39
CA ALA A 132 -8.18 21.34 -14.69
C ALA A 132 -7.36 20.12 -15.10
N GLY A 133 -7.40 19.71 -16.38
CA GLY A 133 -6.72 18.52 -16.91
C GLY A 133 -5.18 18.49 -16.80
N GLY A 134 -4.58 19.28 -15.91
CA GLY A 134 -3.18 19.27 -15.53
C GLY A 134 -2.89 18.40 -14.31
N ILE A 135 -1.63 17.97 -14.21
CA ILE A 135 -1.09 17.24 -13.05
C ILE A 135 -0.85 18.25 -11.92
N ASP A 136 -1.40 18.02 -10.73
CA ASP A 136 -1.08 18.84 -9.56
C ASP A 136 0.32 18.47 -9.06
N ARG A 137 1.30 19.34 -9.37
CA ARG A 137 2.71 19.13 -9.01
C ARG A 137 3.08 19.69 -7.64
N ARG A 138 2.14 20.31 -6.91
CA ARG A 138 2.45 20.96 -5.61
C ARG A 138 2.99 19.98 -4.56
N ARG A 139 2.64 18.69 -4.68
CA ARG A 139 3.10 17.60 -3.81
C ARG A 139 4.06 16.62 -4.51
N ALA A 140 4.60 16.97 -5.67
CA ALA A 140 5.36 16.04 -6.51
C ALA A 140 6.73 15.67 -5.95
N ARG A 141 7.31 16.45 -5.03
CA ARG A 141 8.71 16.30 -4.62
C ARG A 141 8.88 16.16 -3.11
N VAL A 142 9.65 15.16 -2.70
CA VAL A 142 10.14 14.98 -1.33
C VAL A 142 11.39 15.86 -1.13
N LYS A 143 11.60 16.36 0.10
CA LYS A 143 12.84 17.05 0.46
C LYS A 143 14.03 16.09 0.24
N ASN A 144 15.08 16.56 -0.43
CA ASN A 144 16.29 15.79 -0.78
C ASN A 144 16.11 14.64 -1.80
N SER A 145 15.08 14.68 -2.64
CA SER A 145 14.95 13.73 -3.74
C SER A 145 16.07 13.92 -4.79
N GLU A 146 16.90 12.89 -5.00
CA GLU A 146 17.95 12.82 -6.02
C GLU A 146 17.40 12.48 -7.41
N GLY A 147 16.31 11.70 -7.47
CA GLY A 147 15.65 11.28 -8.72
C GLY A 147 14.60 12.22 -9.28
N GLY A 148 14.43 13.40 -8.69
CA GLY A 148 13.44 14.39 -9.13
C GLY A 148 12.05 14.18 -8.53
N ASP A 149 11.01 14.26 -9.33
CA ASP A 149 9.63 14.16 -8.85
C ASP A 149 9.15 12.71 -8.72
N VAL A 150 8.32 12.43 -7.71
CA VAL A 150 7.67 11.13 -7.48
C VAL A 150 6.81 10.77 -8.69
N PRO A 151 6.98 9.60 -9.35
CA PRO A 151 6.21 9.28 -10.55
C PRO A 151 4.70 9.17 -10.27
N GLN A 152 3.86 9.38 -11.30
CA GLN A 152 2.38 9.51 -11.15
C GLN A 152 1.67 8.38 -10.40
N LYS A 153 2.19 7.16 -10.47
CA LYS A 153 1.61 5.98 -9.81
C LYS A 153 2.07 5.79 -8.38
N TYR A 154 2.98 6.63 -7.87
CA TYR A 154 3.56 6.49 -6.54
C TYR A 154 3.07 7.55 -5.57
N PHE A 155 3.02 7.16 -4.31
CA PHE A 155 2.85 8.02 -3.16
C PHE A 155 4.02 7.80 -2.22
N VAL A 156 4.57 8.88 -1.67
CA VAL A 156 5.57 8.83 -0.60
C VAL A 156 4.98 9.49 0.63
N VAL A 157 4.79 8.70 1.69
CA VAL A 157 4.30 9.18 2.97
C VAL A 157 5.47 9.29 3.93
N THR A 158 5.67 10.47 4.53
CA THR A 158 6.81 10.72 5.44
C THR A 158 6.41 10.72 6.91
N ASN A 159 5.12 10.68 7.22
CA ASN A 159 4.58 10.62 8.57
C ASN A 159 3.75 9.34 8.74
N ASN A 160 4.21 8.44 9.61
CA ASN A 160 3.54 7.16 9.88
C ASN A 160 2.09 7.31 10.39
N GLN A 161 1.72 8.47 10.95
CA GLN A 161 0.35 8.70 11.44
C GLN A 161 -0.66 8.95 10.31
N LEU A 162 -0.17 9.24 9.10
CA LEU A 162 -1.02 9.55 7.95
C LEU A 162 -1.45 8.31 7.17
N LEU A 163 -1.04 7.11 7.60
CA LEU A 163 -1.41 5.87 6.92
C LEU A 163 -1.58 4.72 7.91
N ARG A 164 -2.41 3.76 7.53
CA ARG A 164 -2.50 2.45 8.20
C ARG A 164 -2.73 1.35 7.18
N VAL A 165 -2.34 0.12 7.50
CA VAL A 165 -2.66 -1.03 6.66
C VAL A 165 -4.10 -1.43 6.91
N LYS A 166 -4.93 -1.45 5.88
CA LYS A 166 -6.35 -1.79 5.99
C LYS A 166 -6.62 -3.22 5.53
N TYR A 167 -5.96 -3.66 4.46
CA TYR A 167 -6.13 -5.02 3.93
C TYR A 167 -4.80 -5.69 3.58
N LEU A 168 -4.80 -7.01 3.51
CA LEU A 168 -3.70 -7.84 3.01
C LEU A 168 -4.21 -8.70 1.85
N LEU A 169 -3.51 -8.62 0.71
CA LEU A 169 -3.73 -9.47 -0.45
C LEU A 169 -2.68 -10.58 -0.44
N ILE A 170 -3.12 -11.83 -0.35
CA ILE A 170 -2.22 -13.00 -0.29
C ILE A 170 -2.34 -13.80 -1.58
N TYR A 171 -1.20 -14.13 -2.16
CA TYR A 171 -1.05 -14.98 -3.34
C TYR A 171 -0.32 -16.24 -2.91
N SER A 172 -0.94 -17.39 -3.10
CA SER A 172 -0.32 -18.67 -2.82
C SER A 172 0.28 -19.22 -4.10
N GLU A 173 1.54 -19.66 -4.04
CA GLU A 173 2.08 -20.44 -5.15
C GLU A 173 1.35 -21.78 -5.20
N LYS A 174 0.62 -22.01 -6.30
CA LYS A 174 0.01 -23.31 -6.56
C LYS A 174 1.12 -24.23 -7.03
N LEU A 175 1.57 -25.12 -6.14
CA LEU A 175 2.36 -26.28 -6.51
C LEU A 175 1.67 -26.99 -7.67
N HIS A 176 2.23 -26.87 -8.87
CA HIS A 176 1.85 -27.74 -9.97
C HIS A 176 2.26 -29.16 -9.54
N ARG A 177 1.30 -29.94 -9.07
CA ARG A 177 1.47 -31.39 -8.99
C ARG A 177 1.52 -31.89 -10.42
N ILE A 178 2.74 -32.17 -10.89
CA ILE A 178 3.01 -32.96 -12.10
C ILE A 178 2.59 -34.39 -11.83
#